data_AF-A0A1Z1WRE1-F1
#
_entry.id   AF-A0A1Z1WRE1-F1
#
_cell.length_a   1.000
_cell.length_b   1.000
_cell.length_c   1.000
_cell.angle_alpha   90.00
_cell.angle_beta   90.00
_cell.angle_gamma   90.00
#
_symmetry.space_group_name_H-M   'P 1'
#
loop_
_entity.id
_entity.type
_entity.pdbx_description
1 polymer ?
#
loop_
_entity_poly.entity_id
_entity_poly.type
_entity_poly.pdbx_seq_one_letter_code
_entity_poly.pdbx_strand_id
1 'polypeptide(L)'
;MDDPRVRLVGMTVPRPGEVLLRLQSFAHEAVDCRVLTRFPVAAAYRADYLGTKGAALGAVDRADGAGAVTTLAVPPLATAALLLVRP
;
A
#
# COMPACT_ATOMS: atom_id res chain seq x y z
N MET A 1 -4.88 3.15 7.59
CA MET A 1 -4.17 1.90 7.96
C MET A 1 -4.87 1.35 9.17
N ASP A 2 -5.03 0.03 9.24
CA ASP A 2 -5.80 -0.65 10.27
C ASP A 2 -4.96 -1.30 11.38
N ASP A 3 -3.71 -1.67 11.11
CA ASP A 3 -2.77 -2.18 12.12
C ASP A 3 -1.91 -1.03 12.71
N PRO A 4 -1.97 -0.76 14.02
CA PRO A 4 -1.21 0.32 14.66
C PRO A 4 0.31 0.07 14.73
N ARG A 5 0.78 -1.16 14.48
CA ARG A 5 2.20 -1.53 14.46
C ARG A 5 2.84 -1.28 13.11
N VAL A 6 2.06 -0.89 12.10
CA VAL A 6 2.55 -0.42 10.81
C VAL A 6 2.33 1.08 10.75
N ARG A 7 3.31 1.84 10.25
CA ARG A 7 3.17 3.29 10.01
C ARG A 7 3.46 3.65 8.55
N LEU A 8 2.76 4.66 8.05
CA LEU A 8 3.11 5.32 6.79
C LEU A 8 4.32 6.24 7.04
N VAL A 9 5.44 5.97 6.39
CA VAL A 9 6.66 6.77 6.49
C VAL A 9 6.90 7.67 5.29
N GLY A 10 6.16 7.48 4.20
CA GLY A 10 6.24 8.35 3.05
C GLY A 10 5.16 8.07 2.02
N MET A 11 4.73 9.12 1.33
CA MET A 11 3.79 9.06 0.21
C MET A 11 4.28 9.99 -0.89
N THR A 12 4.44 9.46 -2.11
CA THR A 12 4.91 10.23 -3.27
C THR A 12 4.13 9.86 -4.53
N VAL A 13 4.20 10.71 -5.54
CA VAL A 13 3.65 10.46 -6.88
C VAL A 13 4.85 10.30 -7.82
N PRO A 14 5.39 9.08 -8.03
CA PRO A 14 6.59 8.89 -8.84
C PRO A 14 6.32 9.17 -10.33
N ARG A 15 5.07 8.98 -10.78
CA ARG A 15 4.59 9.24 -12.13
C ARG A 15 3.14 9.71 -12.10
N PRO A 16 2.66 10.46 -13.10
CA PRO A 16 1.23 10.77 -13.23
C PRO A 16 0.38 9.50 -13.16
N GLY A 17 -0.67 9.52 -12.32
CA GLY A 17 -1.54 8.36 -12.12
C GLY A 17 -1.03 7.34 -11.10
N GLU A 18 0.18 7.49 -10.56
CA GLU A 18 0.74 6.57 -9.56
C GLU A 18 0.85 7.21 -8.16
N VAL A 19 0.58 6.42 -7.12
CA VAL A 19 0.80 6.80 -5.73
C VAL A 19 1.62 5.71 -5.06
N LEU A 20 2.82 6.05 -4.61
CA LEU A 20 3.72 5.16 -3.88
C LEU A 20 3.62 5.43 -2.39
N LEU A 21 3.20 4.43 -1.64
CA LEU A 21 3.15 4.43 -0.18
C LEU A 21 4.31 3.61 0.37
N ARG A 22 5.01 4.15 1.36
CA ARG A 22 6.11 3.50 2.07
C ARG A 22 5.69 3.24 3.50
N LEU A 23 5.71 1.97 3.88
CA LEU A 23 5.29 1.49 5.18
C LEU A 23 6.49 0.98 5.97
N GLN A 24 6.42 1.12 7.29
CA GLN A 24 7.38 0.53 8.23
C GLN A 24 6.61 -0.24 9.30
N SER A 25 6.98 -1.50 9.52
CA SER A 25 6.47 -2.33 10.61
C SER A 25 7.36 -2.25 11.86
N PHE A 26 6.74 -2.24 13.03
CA PHE A 26 7.34 -2.51 14.35
C PHE A 26 6.88 -3.86 14.92
N ALA A 27 6.04 -4.59 14.20
CA ALA A 27 5.62 -5.92 14.61
C ALA A 27 6.79 -6.90 14.49
N HIS A 28 6.89 -7.82 15.45
CA HIS A 28 7.88 -8.90 15.45
C HIS A 28 7.44 -10.09 14.59
N GLU A 29 6.20 -10.08 14.12
CA GLU A 29 5.60 -11.00 13.18
C GLU A 29 5.20 -10.31 11.87
N ALA A 30 4.88 -11.12 10.86
CA ALA A 30 4.31 -10.61 9.61
C ALA A 30 2.87 -10.13 9.87
N VAL A 31 2.49 -9.04 9.23
CA VAL A 31 1.17 -8.41 9.38
C VAL A 31 0.55 -8.14 8.02
N ASP A 32 -0.70 -8.54 7.85
CA ASP A 32 -1.53 -8.18 6.71
C ASP A 32 -2.17 -6.81 6.97
N CYS A 33 -1.51 -5.75 6.50
CA CYS A 33 -1.97 -4.38 6.72
C CYS A 33 -2.97 -3.98 5.63
N ARG A 34 -4.17 -3.55 6.03
CA ARG A 34 -5.15 -2.94 5.13
C ARG A 34 -4.91 -1.44 5.01
N VAL A 35 -4.76 -1.01 3.77
CA VAL A 35 -4.61 0.39 3.39
C VAL A 35 -5.91 0.86 2.76
N LEU A 36 -6.57 1.80 3.44
CA LEU A 36 -7.74 2.52 2.92
C LEU A 36 -7.27 3.79 2.23
N THR A 37 -7.60 3.94 0.95
CA THR A 37 -7.48 5.20 0.22
C THR A 37 -8.83 5.88 0.07
N ARG A 38 -8.83 7.22 0.05
CA ARG A 38 -10.03 8.05 -0.21
C ARG A 38 -10.14 8.47 -1.68
N PHE A 39 -9.52 7.70 -2.57
CA PHE A 39 -9.52 7.92 -4.00
C PHE A 39 -9.54 6.56 -4.71
N PRO A 40 -10.05 6.50 -5.96
CA PRO A 40 -10.18 5.25 -6.68
C PRO A 40 -8.80 4.70 -7.06
N VAL A 41 -8.68 3.38 -6.99
CA VAL A 41 -7.46 2.64 -7.35
C VAL A 41 -7.86 1.59 -8.38
N ALA A 42 -7.23 1.63 -9.55
CA ALA A 42 -7.44 0.70 -10.65
C ALA A 42 -6.59 -0.58 -10.49
N ALA A 43 -5.39 -0.45 -9.91
CA ALA A 43 -4.50 -1.57 -9.62
C ALA A 43 -3.55 -1.27 -8.46
N ALA A 44 -3.11 -2.32 -7.78
CA ALA A 44 -2.15 -2.23 -6.70
C ALA A 44 -1.01 -3.24 -6.90
N TYR A 45 0.20 -2.84 -6.53
CA TYR A 45 1.40 -3.65 -6.67
C TYR A 45 2.27 -3.53 -5.42
N ARG A 46 2.93 -4.63 -5.07
CA ARG A 46 4.12 -4.55 -4.23
C ARG A 46 5.16 -3.75 -5.00
N ALA A 47 5.86 -2.87 -4.32
CA ALA A 47 6.97 -2.12 -4.89
C ALA A 47 8.20 -2.24 -4.01
N ASP A 48 9.35 -1.89 -4.57
CA ASP A 48 10.52 -1.55 -3.77
C ASP A 48 10.41 -0.10 -3.23
N TYR A 49 11.42 0.29 -2.43
CA TYR A 49 11.46 1.63 -1.82
C TYR A 49 11.51 2.78 -2.85
N LEU A 50 12.04 2.52 -4.04
CA LEU A 50 12.19 3.50 -5.13
C LEU A 50 10.97 3.56 -6.05
N GLY A 51 10.04 2.61 -5.93
CA GLY A 51 8.82 2.54 -6.72
C GLY A 51 8.89 1.59 -7.91
N THR A 52 9.92 0.73 -8.00
CA THR A 52 9.95 -0.34 -9.00
C THR A 52 8.78 -1.27 -8.74
N LYS A 53 7.92 -1.43 -9.74
CA LYS A 53 6.74 -2.29 -9.68
C LYS A 53 7.17 -3.76 -9.58
N GLY A 54 6.71 -4.44 -8.54
CA GLY A 54 6.85 -5.87 -8.33
C GLY A 54 5.54 -6.62 -8.61
N ALA A 55 5.27 -7.63 -7.79
CA ALA A 55 4.07 -8.47 -7.92
C ALA A 55 2.78 -7.63 -7.77
N ALA A 56 1.80 -7.90 -8.63
CA ALA A 56 0.45 -7.38 -8.45
C ALA A 56 -0.12 -7.89 -7.13
N LEU A 57 -0.72 -7.00 -6.37
CA LEU A 57 -1.56 -7.38 -5.23
C LEU A 57 -2.94 -7.71 -5.79
N GLY A 58 -3.67 -8.60 -5.11
CA GLY A 58 -4.96 -9.11 -5.56
C GLY A 58 -6.05 -8.04 -5.68
N ALA A 59 -7.31 -8.45 -5.56
CA ALA A 59 -8.44 -7.55 -5.75
C ALA A 59 -8.33 -6.28 -4.89
N VAL A 60 -8.56 -5.14 -5.54
CA VAL A 60 -8.72 -3.85 -4.88
C VAL A 60 -10.20 -3.71 -4.57
N ASP A 61 -10.56 -3.82 -3.29
CA ASP A 61 -11.96 -3.72 -2.87
C ASP A 61 -12.40 -2.26 -2.91
N ARG A 62 -13.61 -2.00 -3.39
CA ARG A 62 -14.22 -0.67 -3.26
C ARG A 62 -14.58 -0.44 -1.79
N ALA A 63 -14.14 0.69 -1.24
CA ALA A 63 -14.68 1.18 0.01
C ALA A 63 -15.94 2.02 -0.27
N ASP A 64 -16.76 2.24 0.75
CA ASP A 64 -17.91 3.15 0.63
C ASP A 64 -17.48 4.51 0.06
N GLY A 65 -18.22 4.98 -0.96
CA GLY A 65 -17.87 6.17 -1.73
C GLY A 65 -16.82 5.91 -2.81
N ALA A 66 -15.87 6.85 -2.99
CA ALA A 66 -14.85 6.81 -4.03
C ALA A 66 -13.52 6.16 -3.57
N GLY A 67 -13.52 5.44 -2.45
CA GLY A 67 -12.31 4.88 -1.84
C GLY A 67 -11.99 3.46 -2.31
N ALA A 68 -10.81 2.99 -1.92
CA ALA A 68 -10.38 1.62 -2.15
C ALA A 68 -9.66 1.04 -0.92
N VAL A 69 -9.77 -0.27 -0.73
CA VAL A 69 -9.02 -1.02 0.28
C VAL A 69 -8.06 -1.97 -0.43
N THR A 70 -6.81 -1.96 0.01
CA THR A 70 -5.77 -2.89 -0.46
C THR A 70 -5.07 -3.52 0.72
N THR A 71 -4.91 -4.83 0.71
CA THR A 71 -4.16 -5.56 1.73
C THR A 71 -2.72 -5.80 1.25
N LEU A 72 -1.75 -5.52 2.11
CA LEU A 72 -0.33 -5.77 1.87
C LEU A 72 0.28 -6.52 3.06
N ALA A 73 0.86 -7.68 2.77
CA ALA A 73 1.70 -8.40 3.73
C ALA A 73 3.01 -7.64 3.97
N VAL A 74 3.16 -7.09 5.18
CA VAL A 74 4.35 -6.37 5.64
C VAL A 74 5.19 -7.31 6.53
N PRO A 75 6.46 -7.57 6.17
CA PRO A 75 7.31 -8.46 6.96
C PRO A 75 7.64 -7.89 8.37
N PRO A 76 8.09 -8.75 9.30
CA PRO A 76 8.51 -8.34 10.63
C PRO A 76 9.61 -7.29 10.59
N LEU A 77 9.48 -6.23 11.39
CA LEU A 77 10.51 -5.18 11.58
C LEU A 77 11.06 -4.58 10.28
N ALA A 78 10.30 -4.65 9.18
CA ALA A 78 10.77 -4.31 7.84
C ALA A 78 10.01 -3.12 7.25
N THR A 79 10.57 -2.59 6.16
CA THR A 79 9.83 -1.71 5.26
C THR A 79 9.09 -2.51 4.21
N ALA A 80 7.97 -1.96 3.74
CA ALA A 80 7.28 -2.44 2.55
C ALA A 80 6.79 -1.23 1.75
N ALA A 81 6.66 -1.39 0.44
CA ALA A 81 6.11 -0.35 -0.41
C ALA A 81 4.93 -0.86 -1.24
N LEU A 82 3.94 0.01 -1.36
CA LEU A 82 2.69 -0.22 -2.07
C LEU A 82 2.57 0.82 -3.18
N LEU A 83 2.58 0.38 -4.43
CA LEU A 83 2.34 1.24 -5.59
C LEU A 83 0.89 1.09 -6.02
N LEU A 84 0.15 2.19 -5.99
CA LEU A 84 -1.24 2.28 -6.41
C LEU A 84 -1.32 3.00 -7.75
N VAL A 85 -2.10 2.45 -8.67
CA VAL A 85 -2.42 3.07 -9.96
C VAL A 85 -3.84 3.62 -9.87
N ARG A 86 -4.01 4.89 -10.19
CA ARG A 86 -5.32 5.56 -10.28
C ARG A 86 -5.89 5.40 -11.70
N PRO A 87 -7.23 5.53 -11.86
CA PRO A 87 -7.88 5.57 -13.18
C PRO A 87 -7.40 6.75 -14.04
#